data_AF-W6Y041-F1
#
_entry.id   AF-W6Y041-F1
#
_cell.length_a   1.000
_cell.length_b   1.000
_cell.length_c   1.000
_cell.angle_alpha   90.00
_cell.angle_beta   90.00
_cell.angle_gamma   90.00
#
_symmetry.space_group_name_H-M   'P 1'
#
loop_
_entity.id
_entity.type
_entity.pdbx_description
1 polymer ?
#
loop_
_entity_poly.entity_id
_entity_poly.type
_entity_poly.pdbx_seq_one_letter_code
_entity_poly.pdbx_strand_id
1 'polypeptide(L)'
;MTVTESIKHAIGLGEPRKATREEMSAAKLPLPYRDSCAHLLIPLNRCRYEEYYLPWKCENERHSYEKCQYEEFKERVKKMDELRAAKGGERSN
;
A
#
# COMPACT_ATOMS: atom_id res chain seq x y z
N MET A 1 12.59 14.82 -11.06
CA MET A 1 11.33 15.53 -10.74
C MET A 1 11.25 16.74 -11.67
N THR A 2 10.27 16.80 -12.57
CA THR A 2 10.03 17.99 -13.39
C THR A 2 9.35 19.08 -12.54
N VAL A 3 9.45 20.34 -12.93
CA VAL A 3 8.78 21.47 -12.24
C VAL A 3 7.29 21.21 -12.07
N THR A 4 6.67 20.56 -13.06
CA THR A 4 5.26 20.14 -13.04
C THR A 4 4.93 19.12 -11.93
N GLU A 5 5.81 18.16 -11.67
CA GLU A 5 5.63 17.17 -10.59
C GLU A 5 5.76 17.82 -9.21
N SER A 6 6.68 18.78 -9.05
CA SER A 6 6.83 19.53 -7.80
C SER A 6 5.60 20.40 -7.48
N ILE A 7 4.98 20.99 -8.51
CA ILE A 7 3.73 21.77 -8.36
C ILE A 7 2.56 20.85 -7.98
N LYS A 8 2.42 19.67 -8.61
CA LYS A 8 1.38 18.69 -8.23
C LYS A 8 1.51 18.26 -6.77
N HIS A 9 2.72 17.98 -6.31
CA HIS A 9 2.97 17.61 -4.92
C HIS A 9 2.64 18.76 -3.95
N ALA A 10 2.99 20.00 -4.29
CA ALA A 10 2.69 21.18 -3.48
C ALA A 10 1.17 21.47 -3.35
N ILE A 11 0.39 21.12 -4.39
CA ILE A 11 -1.07 21.31 -4.41
C ILE A 11 -1.81 20.04 -3.92
N GLY A 12 -1.09 19.00 -3.47
CA GLY A 12 -1.69 17.78 -2.91
C GLY A 12 -2.28 16.81 -3.95
N LEU A 13 -1.93 16.98 -5.23
CA LEU A 13 -2.36 16.12 -6.36
C LEU A 13 -1.26 15.13 -6.80
N GLY A 14 -0.26 14.87 -5.95
CA GLY A 14 0.80 13.89 -6.20
C GLY A 14 0.38 12.47 -5.84
N GLU A 15 1.00 11.48 -6.47
CA GLU A 15 0.88 10.09 -6.01
C GLU A 15 1.33 9.97 -4.55
N PRO A 16 0.64 9.15 -3.73
CA PRO A 16 1.02 8.96 -2.34
C PRO A 16 2.47 8.46 -2.24
N ARG A 17 3.27 9.11 -1.39
CA ARG A 17 4.69 8.79 -1.20
C ARG A 17 4.83 7.33 -0.77
N LYS A 18 5.56 6.54 -1.55
CA LYS A 18 5.96 5.17 -1.18
C LYS A 18 7.03 5.22 -0.07
N ALA A 19 6.94 4.30 0.89
CA ALA A 19 7.90 4.20 1.98
C ALA A 19 9.25 3.72 1.46
N THR A 20 10.34 4.32 1.95
CA THR A 20 11.68 3.84 1.60
C THR A 20 12.00 2.56 2.37
N ARG A 21 12.99 1.79 1.88
CA ARG A 21 13.45 0.58 2.57
C ARG A 21 13.97 0.86 3.97
N GLU A 22 14.64 1.99 4.15
CA GLU A 22 15.16 2.45 5.45
C GLU A 22 14.01 2.78 6.41
N GLU A 23 12.96 3.48 5.94
CA GLU A 23 11.76 3.78 6.72
C GLU A 23 11.04 2.50 7.17
N MET A 24 10.87 1.53 6.27
CA MET A 24 10.25 0.24 6.60
C MET A 24 11.08 -0.58 7.60
N SER A 25 12.42 -0.48 7.52
CA SER A 25 13.33 -1.13 8.46
C SER A 25 13.28 -0.46 9.84
N ALA A 26 13.27 0.88 9.87
CA ALA A 26 13.16 1.66 11.10
C ALA A 26 11.82 1.41 11.81
N ALA A 27 10.73 1.27 11.05
CA ALA A 27 9.41 0.90 11.55
C ALA A 27 9.27 -0.60 11.89
N LYS A 28 10.34 -1.40 11.73
CA LYS A 28 10.38 -2.84 12.05
C LYS A 28 9.25 -3.63 11.40
N LEU A 29 8.88 -3.30 10.15
CA LEU A 29 7.83 -4.03 9.44
C LEU A 29 8.29 -5.46 9.12
N PRO A 30 7.45 -6.49 9.38
CA PRO A 30 7.70 -7.86 8.92
C PRO A 30 7.76 -7.93 7.39
N LEU A 31 8.54 -8.87 6.85
CA LEU A 31 8.73 -9.02 5.40
C LEU A 31 7.43 -9.07 4.58
N PRO A 32 6.36 -9.76 5.01
CA PRO A 32 5.11 -9.82 4.25
C PRO A 32 4.43 -8.46 4.05
N TYR A 33 4.68 -7.50 4.94
CA TYR A 33 4.03 -6.18 4.92
C TYR A 33 4.94 -5.09 4.34
N ARG A 34 6.05 -5.46 3.70
CA ARG A 34 6.95 -4.54 2.98
C ARG A 34 6.53 -4.43 1.52
N ASP A 35 5.26 -4.10 1.31
CA ASP A 35 4.62 -3.96 0.01
C ASP A 35 4.53 -2.48 -0.41
N SER A 36 3.87 -2.21 -1.55
CA SER A 36 3.63 -0.85 -2.05
C SER A 36 2.81 0.00 -1.07
N CYS A 37 1.98 -0.64 -0.23
CA CYS A 37 1.07 -0.01 0.73
C CYS A 37 1.72 0.25 2.11
N ALA A 38 2.99 -0.09 2.32
CA ALA A 38 3.68 0.04 3.60
C ALA A 38 3.69 1.48 4.16
N HIS A 39 3.62 2.50 3.30
CA HIS A 39 3.56 3.92 3.69
C HIS A 39 2.30 4.28 4.50
N LEU A 40 1.20 3.53 4.34
CA LEU A 40 -0.03 3.67 5.13
C LEU A 40 -0.01 2.82 6.40
N LEU A 41 0.74 1.71 6.39
CA LEU A 41 0.84 0.82 7.54
C LEU A 41 1.66 1.43 8.69
N ILE A 42 2.71 2.19 8.37
CA ILE A 42 3.53 2.88 9.38
C ILE A 42 2.69 3.82 10.28
N PRO A 43 1.90 4.78 9.73
CA PRO A 43 1.06 5.64 10.56
C PRO A 43 -0.06 4.86 11.25
N LEU A 44 -0.64 3.83 10.61
CA LEU A 44 -1.64 2.98 11.26
C LEU A 44 -1.10 2.27 12.49
N ASN A 45 0.12 1.71 12.40
CA ASN A 45 0.75 1.06 13.55
C ASN A 45 1.07 2.05 14.66
N ARG A 46 1.50 3.28 14.33
CA ARG A 46 1.67 4.34 15.33
C ARG A 46 0.36 4.64 16.05
N CYS A 47 -0.73 4.88 15.33
CA CYS A 47 -2.04 5.15 15.91
C CYS A 47 -2.52 3.99 16.80
N ARG A 48 -2.31 2.74 16.37
CA ARG A 48 -2.64 1.55 17.18
C ARG A 48 -1.89 1.49 18.49
N TYR A 49 -0.59 1.84 18.51
CA TYR A 49 0.18 1.89 19.75
C TYR A 49 -0.29 3.03 20.67
N GLU A 50 -0.57 4.21 20.12
CA GLU A 50 -1.03 5.38 20.88
C GLU A 50 -2.42 5.17 21.50
N GLU A 51 -3.33 4.53 20.77
CA GLU A 51 -4.72 4.27 21.19
C GLU A 51 -4.92 2.86 21.77
N TYR A 52 -3.84 2.17 22.16
CA TYR A 52 -3.89 0.83 22.79
C TYR A 52 -4.71 -0.21 22.00
N TYR A 53 -4.66 -0.16 20.67
CA TYR A 53 -5.33 -1.11 19.77
C TYR A 53 -6.86 -1.18 19.93
N LEU A 54 -7.49 -0.11 20.39
CA LEU A 54 -8.95 -0.05 20.50
C LEU A 54 -9.61 -0.15 19.10
N PRO A 55 -10.65 -0.98 18.93
CA PRO A 55 -11.18 -1.33 17.61
C PRO A 55 -11.96 -0.20 16.90
N TRP A 56 -12.42 0.81 17.65
CA TRP A 56 -13.14 1.99 17.16
C TRP A 56 -12.21 3.20 16.93
N LYS A 57 -10.89 3.02 17.09
CA LYS A 57 -9.88 4.04 16.82
C LYS A 57 -9.12 3.70 15.54
N CYS A 58 -8.51 4.71 14.92
CA CYS A 58 -7.71 4.58 13.70
C CYS A 58 -8.47 4.00 12.49
N GLU A 59 -9.79 4.21 12.40
CA GLU A 59 -10.63 3.61 11.36
C GLU A 59 -10.29 4.14 9.96
N ASN A 60 -9.99 5.43 9.85
CA ASN A 60 -9.66 6.06 8.57
C ASN A 60 -8.33 5.54 8.02
N GLU A 61 -7.32 5.43 8.89
CA GLU A 61 -6.00 4.89 8.55
C GLU A 61 -6.12 3.40 8.18
N ARG A 62 -6.92 2.63 8.93
CA ARG A 62 -7.21 1.23 8.64
C ARG A 62 -7.86 1.09 7.27
N HIS A 63 -8.94 1.82 7.02
CA HIS A 63 -9.69 1.74 5.77
C HIS A 63 -8.84 2.17 4.57
N SER A 64 -8.01 3.20 4.75
CA SER A 64 -7.08 3.65 3.71
C SER A 64 -6.05 2.57 3.36
N TYR A 65 -5.48 1.90 4.36
CA TYR A 65 -4.55 0.78 4.15
C TYR A 65 -5.26 -0.42 3.46
N GLU A 66 -6.45 -0.79 3.91
CA GLU A 66 -7.25 -1.87 3.32
C GLU A 66 -7.63 -1.60 1.86
N LYS A 67 -8.00 -0.35 1.55
CA LYS A 67 -8.29 0.07 0.18
C LYS A 67 -7.07 -0.08 -0.72
N CYS A 68 -5.89 0.35 -0.25
CA CYS A 68 -4.64 0.18 -1.00
C CYS A 68 -4.36 -1.30 -1.30
N GLN A 69 -4.47 -2.17 -0.30
CA GLN A 69 -4.31 -3.62 -0.46
C GLN A 69 -5.29 -4.23 -1.45
N TYR A 70 -6.53 -3.74 -1.43
CA TYR A 70 -7.58 -4.20 -2.34
C TYR A 70 -7.30 -3.80 -3.80
N GLU A 71 -6.79 -2.58 -4.02
CA GLU A 71 -6.36 -2.12 -5.34
C GLU A 71 -5.17 -2.94 -5.85
N GLU A 72 -4.16 -3.20 -5.00
CA GLU A 72 -3.03 -4.08 -5.36
C GLU A 72 -3.50 -5.51 -5.68
N PHE A 73 -4.45 -6.04 -4.90
CA PHE A 73 -5.04 -7.34 -5.17
C PHE A 73 -5.71 -7.39 -6.56
N LYS A 74 -6.46 -6.36 -6.93
CA LYS A 74 -7.07 -6.26 -8.27
C LYS A 74 -6.03 -6.26 -9.38
N GLU A 75 -4.90 -5.56 -9.19
CA GLU A 75 -3.79 -5.59 -10.15
C GLU A 75 -3.20 -7.00 -10.28
N ARG A 76 -3.02 -7.71 -9.16
CA ARG A 76 -2.56 -9.11 -9.18
C ARG A 76 -3.53 -10.04 -9.89
N VAL A 77 -4.84 -9.85 -9.70
CA VAL A 77 -5.87 -10.63 -10.42
C VAL A 77 -5.79 -10.37 -11.92
N LYS A 78 -5.72 -9.10 -12.36
CA LYS A 78 -5.55 -8.75 -13.78
C LYS A 78 -4.32 -9.41 -14.38
N LYS A 79 -3.17 -9.36 -13.70
CA LYS A 79 -1.94 -10.03 -14.13
C LYS A 79 -2.11 -11.54 -14.24
N MET A 80 -2.83 -12.17 -13.31
CA MET A 80 -3.10 -13.61 -13.38
C MET A 80 -4.01 -13.96 -14.56
N ASP A 81 -4.99 -13.13 -14.89
CA ASP A 81 -5.88 -13.34 -16.04
C ASP A 81 -5.12 -13.17 -17.37
N GLU A 82 -4.22 -12.19 -17.47
CA GLU A 82 -3.31 -12.04 -18.61
C GLU A 82 -2.43 -13.29 -18.81
N LEU A 83 -1.86 -13.83 -17.72
CA LEU A 83 -1.05 -15.04 -17.76
C LEU A 83 -1.86 -16.28 -18.16
N ARG A 84 -3.12 -16.38 -17.71
CA ARG A 84 -4.03 -17.47 -18.11
C ARG A 84 -4.40 -17.39 -19.58
N ALA A 85 -4.71 -16.19 -20.07
CA ALA A 85 -5.00 -15.96 -21.49
C ALA A 85 -3.80 -16.35 -22.38
N ALA A 86 -2.58 -15.96 -21.96
CA ALA A 86 -1.35 -16.34 -22.66
C ALA A 86 -1.09 -17.87 -22.67
N LYS A 87 -1.56 -18.60 -21.65
CA LYS A 87 -1.47 -20.07 -21.56
C LYS A 87 -2.68 -20.81 -22.15
N GLY A 88 -3.53 -20.13 -22.93
CA GLY A 88 -4.70 -20.79 -23.54
C GLY A 88 -5.75 -21.28 -22.54
N GLY A 89 -5.82 -20.70 -21.35
CA GLY A 89 -6.80 -21.06 -20.31
C GLY A 89 -6.35 -22.17 -19.36
N GLU A 90 -5.12 -22.68 -19.48
CA GLU A 90 -4.63 -23.71 -18.57
C GLU A 90 -4.38 -23.16 -17.15
N ARG A 91 -4.85 -23.90 -16.15
CA ARG A 91 -4.62 -23.58 -14.74
C ARG A 91 -3.15 -23.88 -14.41
N SER A 92 -2.43 -22.87 -13.90
CA SER A 92 -1.01 -22.95 -13.54
C SER A 92 -0.78 -23.71 -12.23
N ASN A 93 -1.18 -24.97 -12.14
CA ASN A 93 -1.09 -25.79 -10.92
C ASN A 93 -0.27 -27.05 -11.16
#